data_AF-A0A223EJ32-F1
#
_entry.id   AF-A0A223EJ32-F1
#
_cell.length_a   1.000
_cell.length_b   1.000
_cell.length_c   1.000
_cell.angle_alpha   90.00
_cell.angle_beta   90.00
_cell.angle_gamma   90.00
#
_symmetry.space_group_name_H-M   'P 1'
#
loop_
_entity.id
_entity.type
_entity.pdbx_description
1 polymer ?
#
loop_
_entity_poly.entity_id
_entity_poly.type
_entity_poly.pdbx_seq_one_letter_code
_entity_poly.pdbx_strand_id
1 'polypeptide(L)'
;MQSSFLSGFVLQIINVKSILFYLTVLSAFILPFNESLKFVAIYLALTIFLGWMALLLWSGFGSLFKDFFAKHDKSFRLIMCLLLIYSAGTIFQ
;
A
#
# COMPACT_ATOMS: atom_id res chain seq x y z
N MET A 1 16.54 8.50 15.83
CA MET A 1 16.20 8.94 14.45
C MET A 1 15.02 9.89 14.54
N GLN A 2 15.19 11.15 14.12
CA GLN A 2 14.13 12.14 14.20
C GLN A 2 13.08 11.82 13.12
N SER A 3 11.88 11.46 13.54
CA SER A 3 10.75 11.23 12.63
C SER A 3 10.39 12.57 11.98
N SER A 4 10.72 12.71 10.70
CA SER A 4 10.38 13.87 9.88
C SER A 4 9.46 13.44 8.75
N PHE A 5 8.55 14.32 8.33
CA PHE A 5 7.65 14.09 7.20
C PHE A 5 8.40 13.56 5.97
N LEU A 6 9.57 14.13 5.66
CA LEU A 6 10.37 13.72 4.50
C LEU A 6 10.89 12.28 4.64
N SER A 7 11.31 11.87 5.83
CA SER A 7 11.74 10.48 6.09
C SER A 7 10.58 9.50 5.89
N GLY A 8 9.40 9.82 6.45
CA GLY A 8 8.19 9.02 6.23
C GLY A 8 7.78 8.96 4.75
N PHE A 9 7.84 10.08 4.04
CA PHE A 9 7.50 10.17 2.62
C PHE A 9 8.44 9.31 1.75
N VAL A 10 9.76 9.42 1.96
CA VAL A 10 10.75 8.60 1.23
C VAL A 10 10.55 7.11 1.53
N LEU A 11 10.30 6.74 2.79
CA LEU A 11 10.05 5.35 3.18
C LEU A 11 8.80 4.76 2.50
N GLN A 12 7.77 5.56 2.23
CA GLN A 12 6.58 5.10 1.50
C GLN A 12 6.84 4.92 0.00
N ILE A 13 7.68 5.78 -0.60
CA ILE A 13 8.05 5.69 -2.03
C ILE A 13 8.91 4.45 -2.29
N ILE A 14 9.90 4.19 -1.45
CA ILE A 14 10.81 3.05 -1.62
C ILE A 14 10.20 1.71 -1.18
N ASN A 15 8.96 1.72 -0.66
CA ASN A 15 8.29 0.52 -0.20
C ASN A 15 8.07 -0.43 -1.40
N VAL A 16 8.67 -1.62 -1.33
CA VAL A 16 8.57 -2.67 -2.35
C VAL A 16 7.11 -3.00 -2.70
N LYS A 17 6.18 -2.95 -1.74
CA LYS A 17 4.76 -3.20 -1.99
C LYS A 17 4.17 -2.22 -3.00
N SER A 18 4.50 -0.94 -2.87
CA SER A 18 4.04 0.11 -3.79
C SER A 18 4.61 -0.12 -5.20
N ILE A 19 5.91 -0.42 -5.30
CA ILE A 19 6.58 -0.69 -6.57
C ILE A 19 5.95 -1.91 -7.28
N LEU A 20 5.77 -3.01 -6.55
CA LEU A 20 5.14 -4.23 -7.08
C LEU A 20 3.70 -4.00 -7.53
N PHE A 21 2.93 -3.19 -6.78
CA PHE A 21 1.58 -2.82 -7.18
C PHE A 21 1.55 -2.11 -8.53
N TYR A 22 2.33 -1.04 -8.71
CA TYR A 22 2.35 -0.30 -9.97
C TYR A 22 2.87 -1.15 -11.13
N LEU A 23 3.91 -1.96 -10.89
CA LEU A 23 4.44 -2.87 -11.89
C LEU A 23 3.37 -3.87 -12.34
N THR A 24 2.67 -4.49 -11.39
CA THR A 24 1.62 -5.48 -11.68
C THR A 24 0.46 -4.84 -12.42
N VAL A 25 -0.02 -3.67 -12.00
CA VAL A 25 -1.09 -2.94 -12.70
C VAL A 25 -0.68 -2.65 -14.13
N LEU A 26 0.54 -2.15 -14.34
CA LEU A 26 1.04 -1.85 -15.68
C LEU A 26 1.18 -3.11 -16.54
N SER A 27 1.86 -4.14 -16.05
CA SER A 27 2.21 -5.32 -16.84
C SER A 27 1.06 -6.30 -17.05
N ALA A 28 0.18 -6.46 -16.06
CA ALA A 28 -0.89 -7.45 -16.10
C ALA A 28 -2.24 -6.87 -16.56
N PHE A 29 -2.47 -5.56 -16.38
CA PHE A 29 -3.79 -4.96 -16.63
C PHE A 29 -3.80 -3.82 -17.64
N ILE A 30 -2.72 -3.03 -17.78
CA ILE A 30 -2.70 -1.91 -18.72
C ILE A 30 -2.12 -2.32 -20.07
N LEU A 31 -0.87 -2.78 -20.12
CA LEU A 31 -0.17 -3.08 -21.38
C LEU A 31 -0.84 -4.16 -22.25
N PRO A 32 -1.28 -5.33 -21.73
CA PRO A 32 -1.82 -6.39 -22.58
C PRO A 32 -3.20 -6.09 -23.16
N PHE A 33 -3.90 -5.06 -22.66
CA PHE A 33 -5.26 -4.73 -23.07
C PHE A 33 -5.37 -3.35 -23.76
N ASN A 34 -4.25 -2.66 -24.00
CA ASN A 34 -4.24 -1.33 -24.60
C ASN A 34 -3.14 -1.17 -25.66
N GLU A 35 -3.54 -1.11 -26.93
CA GLU A 35 -2.65 -0.92 -28.08
C GLU A 35 -2.21 0.54 -28.28
N SER A 36 -2.95 1.51 -27.71
CA SER A 36 -2.70 2.93 -27.92
C SER A 36 -2.03 3.59 -26.71
N LEU A 37 -0.89 4.22 -26.97
CA LEU A 37 -0.10 4.95 -25.98
C LEU A 37 -0.91 6.03 -25.24
N LYS A 38 -1.92 6.63 -25.89
CA LYS A 38 -2.78 7.64 -25.26
C LYS A 38 -3.58 7.04 -24.11
N PHE A 39 -4.19 5.88 -24.32
CA PHE A 39 -4.99 5.22 -23.28
C PHE A 39 -4.09 4.67 -22.16
N VAL A 40 -2.92 4.12 -22.50
CA VAL A 40 -1.91 3.72 -21.51
C VAL A 40 -1.53 4.89 -20.59
N ALA A 41 -1.26 6.08 -21.14
CA ALA A 41 -0.92 7.26 -20.36
C ALA A 41 -2.06 7.70 -19.42
N ILE A 42 -3.31 7.66 -19.89
CA ILE A 42 -4.50 7.99 -19.07
C ILE A 42 -4.66 7.01 -17.92
N TYR A 43 -4.58 5.69 -18.19
CA TYR A 43 -4.70 4.68 -17.14
C TYR A 43 -3.57 4.75 -16.13
N LEU A 44 -2.34 5.05 -16.57
CA LEU A 44 -1.21 5.30 -15.68
C LEU A 44 -1.45 6.51 -14.78
N ALA A 45 -1.90 7.64 -15.33
CA ALA A 45 -2.21 8.84 -14.55
C ALA A 45 -3.30 8.57 -13.49
N LEU A 46 -4.36 7.87 -13.87
CA LEU A 46 -5.42 7.44 -12.96
C LEU A 46 -4.89 6.50 -11.86
N THR A 47 -4.06 5.53 -12.22
CA THR A 47 -3.49 4.59 -11.25
C THR A 47 -2.61 5.30 -10.23
N ILE A 48 -1.78 6.24 -10.66
CA ILE A 48 -0.95 7.08 -9.77
C ILE A 48 -1.86 7.89 -8.84
N PHE A 49 -2.87 8.56 -9.38
CA PHE A 49 -3.79 9.36 -8.58
C PHE A 49 -4.50 8.53 -7.49
N LEU A 50 -5.04 7.36 -7.85
CA LEU A 50 -5.67 6.45 -6.91
C LEU A 50 -4.70 5.90 -5.86
N GLY A 51 -3.46 5.57 -6.26
CA GLY A 51 -2.43 5.12 -5.34
C GLY A 51 -2.06 6.20 -4.31
N TRP A 52 -1.95 7.46 -4.74
CA TRP A 52 -1.75 8.59 -3.83
C TRP A 52 -2.94 8.80 -2.89
N MET A 53 -4.19 8.75 -3.38
CA MET A 53 -5.37 8.81 -2.52
C MET A 53 -5.38 7.69 -1.48
N ALA A 54 -5.04 6.46 -1.88
CA ALA A 54 -4.96 5.33 -0.97
C ALA A 54 -3.88 5.53 0.10
N LEU A 55 -2.70 6.06 -0.26
CA LEU A 55 -1.64 6.39 0.70
C LEU A 55 -2.05 7.49 1.68
N LEU A 56 -2.73 8.55 1.20
CA LEU A 56 -3.23 9.63 2.04
C LEU A 56 -4.32 9.14 3.00
N LEU A 57 -5.26 8.34 2.51
CA LEU A 57 -6.29 7.71 3.35
C LEU A 57 -5.64 6.80 4.39
N TRP A 58 -4.71 5.94 3.99
CA TRP A 58 -3.98 5.06 4.90
C TRP A 58 -3.25 5.85 6.00
N SER A 59 -2.50 6.89 5.62
CA SER A 59 -1.80 7.75 6.58
C SER A 59 -2.77 8.52 7.48
N GLY A 60 -3.89 9.01 6.93
CA GLY A 60 -4.92 9.73 7.66
C GLY A 60 -5.59 8.85 8.70
N PHE A 61 -6.09 7.69 8.30
CA PHE A 61 -6.68 6.70 9.20
C PHE A 61 -5.66 6.17 10.21
N GLY A 62 -4.41 5.93 9.80
CA GLY A 62 -3.33 5.52 10.69
C GLY A 62 -3.07 6.56 11.79
N SER A 63 -3.15 7.85 11.47
CA SER A 63 -3.06 8.94 12.45
C SER A 63 -4.29 8.97 13.37
N LEU A 64 -5.50 8.88 12.81
CA LEU A 64 -6.75 8.90 13.57
C LEU A 64 -6.84 7.73 14.56
N PHE A 65 -6.42 6.54 14.17
CA PHE A 65 -6.47 5.33 15.01
C PHE A 65 -5.20 5.13 15.86
N LYS A 66 -4.19 6.01 15.74
CA LYS A 66 -2.91 5.86 16.43
C LYS A 66 -3.08 5.66 17.94
N ASP A 67 -3.88 6.51 18.58
CA ASP A 67 -4.07 6.47 20.03
C ASP A 67 -4.91 5.26 20.46
N PHE A 68 -5.88 4.86 19.64
CA PHE A 68 -6.67 3.65 19.87
C PHE A 68 -5.80 2.39 19.81
N PHE A 69 -4.93 2.29 18.80
CA PHE A 69 -3.99 1.18 18.67
C PHE A 69 -2.93 1.18 19.77
N ALA A 70 -2.41 2.35 20.15
CA ALA A 70 -1.47 2.46 21.26
C ALA A 70 -2.09 1.98 22.59
N LYS A 71 -3.38 2.28 22.83
CA LYS A 71 -4.09 1.83 24.02
C LYS A 71 -4.31 0.30 24.08
N HIS A 72 -4.52 -0.36 22.93
CA HIS A 72 -4.79 -1.80 22.84
C HIS A 72 -3.68 -2.58 22.14
N ASP A 73 -2.45 -2.08 22.23
CA ASP A 73 -1.28 -2.52 21.46
C ASP A 73 -0.97 -4.02 21.61
N LYS A 74 -1.12 -4.59 22.82
CA LYS A 74 -0.97 -6.05 23.03
C LYS A 74 -2.00 -6.87 22.24
N SER A 75 -3.29 -6.52 22.34
CA SER A 75 -4.35 -7.25 21.65
C SER A 75 -4.23 -7.10 20.14
N PHE A 76 -3.92 -5.90 19.66
CA PHE A 76 -3.71 -5.63 18.24
C PHE A 76 -2.57 -6.46 17.65
N ARG A 77 -1.41 -6.51 18.33
CA ARG A 77 -0.28 -7.35 17.89
C ARG A 77 -0.61 -8.83 17.87
N LEU A 78 -1.37 -9.33 18.84
CA LEU A 78 -1.78 -10.73 18.88
C LEU A 78 -2.69 -11.08 17.70
N ILE A 79 -3.66 -10.23 17.39
CA ILE A 79 -4.55 -10.38 16.22
C ILE A 79 -3.74 -10.36 14.92
N MET A 80 -2.83 -9.39 14.75
CA MET A 80 -1.95 -9.30 13.58
C MET A 80 -1.07 -10.55 13.41
N CYS A 81 -0.51 -11.09 14.49
CA CYS A 81 0.29 -12.31 14.47
C CYS A 81 -0.52 -13.52 13.98
N LEU A 82 -1.73 -13.71 14.53
CA LEU A 82 -2.62 -14.80 14.13
C LEU A 82 -3.02 -14.69 12.65
N LEU A 83 -3.29 -13.48 12.16
CA LEU A 83 -3.60 -13.24 10.75
C LEU A 83 -2.43 -13.56 9.82
N LEU A 84 -1.19 -13.28 10.24
CA LEU A 84 0.01 -13.63 9.47
C LEU A 84 0.22 -15.14 9.39
N ILE A 85 0.04 -15.86 10.51
CA ILE A 85 0.10 -17.32 10.55
C ILE A 85 -0.98 -17.93 9.65
N TYR A 86 -2.20 -17.40 9.72
CA TYR A 86 -3.30 -17.81 8.87
C TYR A 86 -2.98 -17.57 7.38
N SER A 87 -2.50 -16.38 7.03
CA SER A 87 -2.12 -16.03 5.65
C SER A 87 -1.04 -16.97 5.11
N ALA A 88 -0.03 -17.27 5.91
CA ALA A 88 1.01 -18.24 5.54
C ALA A 88 0.39 -19.62 5.28
N GLY A 89 -0.45 -20.12 6.19
CA GLY A 89 -1.16 -21.39 6.00
C GLY A 89 -1.98 -21.44 4.70
N THR A 90 -2.70 -20.37 4.37
CA THR A 90 -3.51 -20.31 3.14
C THR A 90 -2.70 -20.20 1.86
N ILE A 91 -1.51 -19.62 1.89
CA ILE A 91 -0.65 -19.48 0.70
C ILE A 91 0.09 -20.80 0.40
N PHE A 92 0.44 -21.55 1.44
CA PHE A 92 1.20 -22.81 1.32
C PHE A 92 0.32 -24.07 1.25
N GLN A 93 -1.00 -23.92 1.28
CA GLN A 93 -1.97 -24.98 1.03
C GLN A 93 -2.44 -24.94 -0.42
#